data_AF-A0A951GEZ4-F1
#
_entry.id   AF-A0A951GEZ4-F1
#
_cell.length_a   1.000
_cell.length_b   1.000
_cell.length_c   1.000
_cell.angle_alpha   90.00
_cell.angle_beta   90.00
_cell.angle_gamma   90.00
#
_symmetry.space_group_name_H-M   'P 1'
#
loop_
_entity.id
_entity.type
_entity.pdbx_description
1 polymer ?
#
loop_
_entity_poly.entity_id
_entity_poly.type
_entity_poly.pdbx_seq_one_letter_code
_entity_poly.pdbx_strand_id
1 'polypeptide(L)' 'MASVIWSNPGNPTNEVSRALGIERYQLRQALHHIKRAQGLGGADSVIVLSDGEVRDRHGNVLGNVYDEI' A
#
# COMPACT_ATOMS: atom_id res chain seq x y z
N MET A 1 9.58 -1.59 14.83
CA MET A 1 8.95 -2.64 14.01
C MET A 1 7.63 -2.10 13.53
N ALA A 2 7.40 -2.08 12.21
CA ALA A 2 6.13 -1.63 11.68
C ALA A 2 5.09 -2.75 11.75
N SER A 3 3.85 -2.40 12.04
CA SER A 3 2.72 -3.33 12.13
C SER A 3 1.96 -3.36 10.82
N VAL A 4 1.44 -4.52 10.43
CA VAL A 4 0.54 -4.63 9.29
C VAL A 4 -0.76 -3.88 9.57
N ILE A 5 -1.09 -2.90 8.74
CA ILE A 5 -2.35 -2.13 8.83
C ILE A 5 -3.34 -2.52 7.72
N TRP A 6 -2.87 -3.22 6.68
CA TRP A 6 -3.72 -3.80 5.64
C TRP A 6 -3.08 -5.05 5.05
N SER A 7 -3.88 -6.09 4.82
CA SER A 7 -3.44 -7.33 4.15
C SER A 7 -4.56 -7.99 3.34
N ASN A 8 -5.68 -7.31 3.18
CA ASN A 8 -6.86 -7.87 2.51
C ASN A 8 -6.75 -7.68 0.99
N PRO A 9 -7.34 -8.60 0.19
CA PRO A 9 -7.49 -8.38 -1.24
C PRO A 9 -8.32 -7.12 -1.53
N GLY A 10 -7.96 -6.42 -2.60
CA GLY A 10 -8.65 -5.20 -3.04
C GLY A 10 -7.99 -3.91 -2.55
N ASN A 11 -8.75 -2.81 -2.65
CA ASN A 11 -8.24 -1.47 -2.33
C ASN A 11 -8.30 -1.21 -0.82
N PRO A 12 -7.24 -0.66 -0.22
CA PRO A 12 -7.26 -0.30 1.19
C PRO A 12 -8.32 0.75 1.53
N THR A 13 -8.79 0.67 2.77
CA THR A 13 -9.90 1.49 3.30
C THR A 13 -9.42 2.86 3.78
N ASN A 14 -10.38 3.72 4.15
CA ASN A 14 -10.09 5.02 4.77
C ASN A 14 -9.31 4.91 6.10
N GLU A 15 -9.37 3.75 6.76
CA GLU A 15 -8.63 3.51 8.00
C GLU A 15 -7.13 3.42 7.73
N VAL A 16 -6.73 2.82 6.61
CA VAL A 16 -5.33 2.70 6.20
C VAL A 16 -4.75 4.08 5.90
N SER A 17 -5.48 4.93 5.18
CA SER A 17 -5.01 6.30 4.90
C SER A 17 -4.91 7.14 6.17
N ARG A 18 -5.85 7.00 7.12
CA ARG A 18 -5.77 7.64 8.43
C ARG A 18 -4.57 7.16 9.26
N ALA A 19 -4.32 5.85 9.27
CA ALA A 19 -3.18 5.27 9.97
C ALA A 19 -1.84 5.78 9.42
N LEU A 20 -1.78 6.03 8.11
CA LEU A 20 -0.60 6.60 7.44
C LEU A 20 -0.52 8.13 7.50
N GLY A 21 -1.56 8.81 7.99
CA GLY A 21 -1.61 10.27 8.06
C GLY A 21 -1.73 10.97 6.70
N ILE A 22 -2.27 10.28 5.69
CA ILE A 22 -2.38 10.81 4.31
C ILE A 22 -3.82 10.81 3.81
N GLU A 23 -4.08 11.52 2.73
CA GLU A 23 -5.38 11.50 2.10
C GLU A 23 -5.66 10.16 1.39
N ARG A 24 -6.94 9.78 1.32
CA ARG A 24 -7.35 8.53 0.66
C ARG A 24 -6.97 8.51 -0.82
N TYR A 25 -7.03 9.66 -1.50
CA TYR A 25 -6.66 9.74 -2.91
C TYR A 25 -5.15 9.54 -3.11
N GLN A 26 -4.33 10.08 -2.21
CA GLN A 26 -2.87 9.92 -2.18
C GLN A 26 -2.51 8.45 -2.03
N LEU A 27 -3.10 7.77 -1.04
CA LEU A 27 -2.89 6.34 -0.84
C LEU A 27 -3.25 5.52 -2.10
N ARG A 28 -4.38 5.86 -2.74
CA ARG A 28 -4.80 5.16 -3.98
C ARG A 28 -3.82 5.38 -5.12
N GLN A 29 -3.34 6.61 -5.32
CA GLN A 29 -2.36 6.92 -6.36
C GLN A 29 -1.04 6.21 -6.08
N ALA A 30 -0.48 6.35 -4.88
CA ALA A 30 0.75 5.70 -4.48
C ALA A 30 0.70 4.18 -4.73
N LEU A 31 -0.35 3.50 -4.27
CA LEU A 31 -0.51 2.06 -4.50
C LEU A 31 -0.67 1.70 -5.97
N HIS A 32 -1.30 2.55 -6.77
CA HIS A 32 -1.41 2.33 -8.21
C HIS A 32 -0.04 2.48 -8.89
N HIS A 33 0.77 3.45 -8.49
CA HIS A 33 2.13 3.64 -8.99
C HIS A 33 3.03 2.45 -8.62
N ILE A 34 3.05 2.04 -7.35
CA ILE A 34 3.82 0.89 -6.85
C ILE A 34 3.41 -0.39 -7.60
N LYS A 35 2.11 -0.68 -7.68
CA LYS A 35 1.61 -1.87 -8.38
C LYS A 35 2.03 -1.86 -9.85
N ARG A 36 1.87 -0.72 -10.54
CA ARG A 36 2.23 -0.58 -11.95
C ARG A 36 3.73 -0.77 -12.19
N ALA A 37 4.59 -0.25 -11.31
CA ALA A 37 6.04 -0.43 -11.40
C ALA A 37 6.44 -1.91 -11.31
N GLN A 38 5.67 -2.71 -10.56
CA GLN A 38 5.88 -4.14 -10.36
C GLN A 38 5.10 -5.01 -11.36
N GLY A 39 4.42 -4.41 -12.34
CA GLY A 39 3.60 -5.14 -13.32
C GLY A 39 2.33 -5.77 -12.73
N LEU A 40 1.92 -5.36 -11.54
CA LEU A 40 0.72 -5.83 -10.84
C LEU A 40 -0.53 -5.08 -11.31
N GLY A 41 -1.65 -5.79 -11.36
CA GLY A 41 -2.97 -5.24 -11.62
C GLY A 41 -3.64 -4.65 -10.37
N GLY A 42 -4.72 -3.90 -10.57
CA GLY A 42 -5.48 -3.30 -9.46
C GLY A 42 -6.07 -4.31 -8.48
N ALA A 43 -6.37 -5.53 -8.94
CA ALA A 43 -6.92 -6.62 -8.14
C ALA A 43 -5.86 -7.36 -7.30
N ASP A 44 -4.57 -7.16 -7.58
CA ASP A 44 -3.51 -7.82 -6.84
C ASP A 44 -3.46 -7.34 -5.40
N SER A 45 -3.32 -8.31 -4.49
CA SER A 45 -3.33 -8.08 -3.05
C SER A 45 -1.96 -7.59 -2.60
N VAL A 46 -1.96 -6.54 -1.79
CA VAL A 46 -0.76 -5.97 -1.18
C VAL A 46 -0.92 -5.89 0.32
N ILE A 47 0.19 -5.97 1.02
CA ILE A 47 0.29 -5.77 2.46
C ILE A 47 0.83 -4.36 2.67
N VAL A 48 0.16 -3.56 3.50
CA VAL A 48 0.62 -2.20 3.85
C VAL A 48 0.98 -2.19 5.33
N LEU A 49 2.15 -1.67 5.65
CA LEU A 49 2.66 -1.52 7.00
C LEU A 49 2.44 -0.09 7.52
N SER A 50 2.49 0.08 8.83
CA SER A 50 2.26 1.36 9.52
C SER A 50 3.29 2.44 9.19
N ASP A 51 4.43 2.08 8.61
CA ASP A 51 5.50 2.96 8.16
C ASP A 51 5.43 3.26 6.65
N GLY A 52 4.32 2.91 6.00
CA GLY A 52 4.10 3.13 4.58
C GLY A 52 4.71 2.08 3.67
N GLU A 53 5.46 1.11 4.20
CA GLU A 53 6.03 0.05 3.36
C GLU A 53 4.93 -0.84 2.77
N VAL A 54 5.05 -1.13 1.47
CA VAL A 54 4.13 -1.99 0.72
C VAL A 54 4.84 -3.26 0.33
N ARG A 55 4.26 -4.40 0.70
CA ARG A 55 4.77 -5.74 0.39
C ARG A 55 3.78 -6.56 -0.43
N ASP A 56 4.29 -7.57 -1.12
CA ASP A 56 3.45 -8.64 -1.66
C ASP A 56 3.07 -9.67 -0.57
N ARG A 57 2.28 -10.68 -0.97
CA ARG A 57 1.90 -11.80 -0.09
C ARG A 57 3.06 -12.72 0.31
N HIS A 58 4.18 -12.65 -0.40
CA HIS A 58 5.40 -13.41 -0.09
C HIS A 58 6.34 -12.64 0.85
N GLY A 59 6.01 -11.39 1.19
CA GLY A 59 6.81 -10.52 2.04
C GLY A 59 7.88 -9.72 1.31
N ASN A 60 7.90 -9.75 -0.03
CA ASN A 60 8.83 -8.93 -0.81
C ASN A 60 8.38 -7.47 -0.77
N VAL A 61 9.32 -6.56 -0.56
CA VAL A 61 9.08 -5.12 -0.60
C VAL A 61 8.83 -4.68 -2.04
N LEU A 62 7.69 -4.06 -2.29
CA LEU A 62 7.29 -3.53 -3.59
C LEU A 62 7.60 -2.03 -3.72
N GLY A 63 7.57 -1.30 -2.61
CA GLY A 63 7.82 0.14 -2.52
C GLY A 63 7.34 0.74 -1.21
N ASN A 64 7.34 2.06 -1.09
CA ASN A 64 6.80 2.79 0.05
C ASN A 64 5.77 3.83 -0.41
N VAL A 65 4.65 3.93 0.30
CA VAL A 65 3.59 4.90 0.02
C VAL A 65 4.12 6.33 0.05
N TYR A 66 5.01 6.68 0.99
CA TYR A 66 5.52 8.05 1.16
C TYR A 66 6.45 8.51 0.04
N ASP A 67 7.03 7.59 -0.73
CA ASP A 67 7.90 7.93 -1.86
C ASP A 67 7.09 8.30 -3.12
N GLU A 68 5.78 8.05 -3.11
CA GLU A 68 4.89 8.09 -4.28
C GLU A 68 3.77 9.13 -4.14
N ILE A 69 3.90 10.08 -3.19
CA ILE A 69 2.93 11.14 -2.89
C ILE A 69 3.45 12.53 -3.25
#